data_AF-A0A7Z0TIF5-F1
#
_entry.id   AF-A0A7Z0TIF5-F1
#
_cell.length_a   1.000
_cell.length_b   1.000
_cell.length_c   1.000
_cell.angle_alpha   90.00
_cell.angle_beta   90.00
_cell.angle_gamma   90.00
#
_symmetry.space_group_name_H-M   'P 1'
#
loop_
_entity.id
_entity.type
_entity.pdbx_description
1 polymer ?
#
loop_
_entity_poly.entity_id
_entity_poly.type
_entity_poly.pdbx_seq_one_letter_code
_entity_poly.pdbx_strand_id
1 'polypeptide(L)'
;MSVLAALLDRSLDHMAEAAADVRLFDREAIRAASDVWDNNLFPLFWAASASGAGERERRATAVLEWMAGLGERRRGWMVEQARIAGYDIEALLSPAKPHSPGRDHLGRVMAPQCRLTRQAVDELLPDYDLATASVRHLQVERAGTRLSAFLRLVVDRKFAVDEPAPPALLDVWLDGVSDVAFRLPDTRGAILDAGVREIGISLGSSGRLRATGGEYRLDDRSWHLSGAGRRADAVTPPRSSRPESRRRPPGGDLSPDTHAAAALLRHSMLELRSVRYAAEADHVPVLKLCRAFSGAGEAILAAGSQHGGRRRDTAFRAVIRTWADQGGPELARWFADILKTQAGRPDLIEEPSAAARTPAPLAGTTPASSEPGQAVLSMVSWTAAHTDYRVERAATAQLQLALPPRPGGSSSAPWRLRTVSCTEPDAFHLDVTAFQGPGSLVQVGKPTAACSLDLHRGALHIAAGDGWSASV
;
A
#
# COMPACT_ATOMS: atom_id res chain seq x y z
N MET A 1 18.66 5.17 19.40
CA MET A 1 18.55 6.12 18.26
C MET A 1 19.09 5.54 16.96
N SER A 2 20.30 4.97 16.93
CA SER A 2 20.91 4.45 15.69
C SER A 2 20.04 3.41 14.98
N VAL A 3 19.35 2.55 15.74
CA VAL A 3 18.37 1.59 15.22
C VAL A 3 17.24 2.28 14.45
N LEU A 4 16.66 3.36 14.98
CA LEU A 4 15.58 4.08 14.30
C LEU A 4 16.04 4.73 13.00
N ALA A 5 17.24 5.32 13.02
CA ALA A 5 17.87 5.88 11.82
C ALA A 5 18.07 4.78 10.77
N ALA A 6 18.68 3.66 11.16
CA ALA A 6 18.93 2.52 10.28
C ALA A 6 17.64 1.91 9.71
N LEU A 7 16.56 1.84 10.50
CA LEU A 7 15.26 1.37 10.00
C LEU A 7 14.68 2.31 8.93
N LEU A 8 14.88 3.63 9.05
CA LEU A 8 14.41 4.60 8.04
C LEU A 8 15.18 4.41 6.74
N ASP A 9 16.50 4.29 6.82
CA ASP A 9 17.36 4.06 5.66
C ASP A 9 17.02 2.73 4.98
N ARG A 10 16.84 1.64 5.76
CA ARG A 10 16.38 0.35 5.23
C ARG A 10 14.99 0.41 4.61
N SER A 11 14.06 1.20 5.13
CA SER A 11 12.77 1.41 4.47
C SER A 11 12.95 2.02 3.08
N LEU A 12 13.78 3.06 2.96
CA LEU A 12 14.03 3.73 1.69
C LEU A 12 14.73 2.82 0.69
N ASP A 13 15.73 2.06 1.13
CA ASP A 13 16.41 1.05 0.31
C ASP A 13 15.43 -0.02 -0.17
N HIS A 14 14.61 -0.57 0.74
CA HIS A 14 13.63 -1.60 0.40
C HIS A 14 12.59 -1.09 -0.61
N MET A 15 12.14 0.16 -0.47
CA MET A 15 11.25 0.79 -1.43
C MET A 15 11.92 0.99 -2.80
N ALA A 16 13.21 1.36 -2.81
CA ALA A 16 13.98 1.49 -4.04
C ALA A 16 14.18 0.14 -4.73
N GLU A 17 14.53 -0.91 -3.98
CA GLU A 17 14.65 -2.29 -4.45
C GLU A 17 13.32 -2.78 -5.08
N ALA A 18 12.19 -2.56 -4.39
CA ALA A 18 10.86 -2.91 -4.84
C ALA A 18 10.39 -2.17 -6.11
N ALA A 19 10.97 -0.99 -6.40
CA ALA A 19 10.65 -0.18 -7.57
C ALA A 19 11.72 -0.25 -8.69
N ALA A 20 12.84 -0.94 -8.46
CA ALA A 20 14.01 -0.91 -9.34
C ALA A 20 13.72 -1.49 -10.73
N ASP A 21 12.94 -2.57 -10.78
CA ASP A 21 12.44 -3.17 -12.02
C ASP A 21 10.91 -3.12 -12.05
N VAL A 22 10.36 -2.27 -12.92
CA VAL A 22 8.91 -2.12 -13.05
C VAL A 22 8.19 -3.40 -13.47
N ARG A 23 8.90 -4.40 -14.02
CA ARG A 23 8.32 -5.72 -14.34
C ARG A 23 8.07 -6.58 -13.10
N LEU A 24 8.74 -6.24 -12.00
CA LEU A 24 8.63 -6.89 -10.68
C LEU A 24 8.14 -5.89 -9.63
N PHE A 25 7.49 -4.80 -10.05
CA PHE A 25 7.10 -3.68 -9.20
C PHE A 25 6.27 -4.17 -8.00
N ASP A 26 6.83 -4.04 -6.80
CA ASP A 26 6.19 -4.49 -5.56
C ASP A 26 5.58 -3.32 -4.80
N ARG A 27 4.35 -3.02 -5.17
CA ARG A 27 3.56 -1.93 -4.62
C ARG A 27 3.23 -2.10 -3.14
N GLU A 28 3.02 -3.34 -2.71
CA GLU A 28 2.69 -3.68 -1.33
C GLU A 28 3.92 -3.56 -0.43
N ALA A 29 5.11 -3.95 -0.91
CA ALA A 29 6.37 -3.69 -0.21
C ALA A 29 6.61 -2.19 -0.02
N ILE A 30 6.38 -1.38 -1.06
CA ILE A 30 6.52 0.08 -0.97
C ILE A 30 5.54 0.68 0.03
N ARG A 31 4.26 0.28 -0.05
CA ARG A 31 3.24 0.70 0.90
C ARG A 31 3.59 0.28 2.34
N ALA A 32 3.99 -0.98 2.56
CA ALA A 32 4.26 -1.50 3.88
C ALA A 32 5.44 -0.78 4.54
N ALA A 33 6.53 -0.56 3.79
CA ALA A 33 7.70 0.17 4.27
C ALA A 33 7.39 1.64 4.60
N SER A 34 6.64 2.34 3.73
CA SER A 34 6.22 3.74 3.98
C SER A 34 5.19 3.89 5.10
N ASP A 35 4.25 2.94 5.24
CA ASP A 35 3.20 2.94 6.27
C ASP A 35 3.77 2.84 7.71
N VAL A 36 4.96 2.26 7.86
CA VAL A 36 5.70 2.26 9.12
C VAL A 36 6.05 3.69 9.57
N TRP A 37 6.17 4.66 8.67
CA TRP A 37 6.70 6.00 8.96
C TRP A 37 5.67 7.13 9.05
N ASP A 38 4.47 6.99 8.48
CA ASP A 38 3.43 8.06 8.43
C ASP A 38 3.20 8.76 9.79
N ASN A 39 2.94 7.97 10.84
CA ASN A 39 2.69 8.48 12.19
C ASN A 39 3.94 8.50 13.08
N ASN A 40 5.09 8.10 12.55
CA ASN A 40 6.31 7.84 13.33
C ASN A 40 7.49 8.76 12.96
N LEU A 41 7.37 9.54 11.89
CA LEU A 41 8.39 10.53 11.53
C LEU A 41 8.51 11.66 12.55
N PHE A 42 7.42 12.34 12.93
CA PHE A 42 7.52 13.36 13.99
C PHE A 42 8.15 12.83 15.28
N PRO A 43 7.73 11.65 15.80
CA PRO A 43 8.42 11.00 16.91
C PRO A 43 9.91 10.73 16.69
N LEU A 44 10.34 10.31 15.49
CA LEU A 44 11.75 10.18 15.14
C LEU A 44 12.50 11.51 15.31
N PHE A 45 11.96 12.62 14.78
CA PHE A 45 12.59 13.94 14.89
C PHE A 45 12.59 14.47 16.34
N TRP A 46 11.54 14.21 17.12
CA TRP A 46 11.51 14.52 18.56
C TRP A 46 12.57 13.76 19.34
N ALA A 47 12.81 12.49 18.98
CA ALA A 47 13.85 11.68 19.60
C ALA A 47 15.25 12.17 19.17
N ALA A 48 15.47 12.45 17.89
CA ALA A 48 16.75 12.95 17.36
C ALA A 48 17.13 14.32 17.93
N SER A 49 16.15 15.19 18.19
CA SER A 49 16.37 16.58 18.60
C SER A 49 16.48 16.77 20.11
N ALA A 50 16.36 15.70 20.92
CA ALA A 50 16.50 15.83 22.36
C ALA A 50 17.92 16.27 22.77
N SER A 51 17.97 17.10 23.81
CA SER A 51 19.15 17.87 24.21
C SER A 51 20.34 17.03 24.66
N GLY A 52 20.09 15.85 25.23
CA GLY A 52 21.14 14.93 25.73
C GLY A 52 21.02 13.53 25.16
N ALA A 53 22.16 12.83 25.04
CA ALA A 53 22.23 11.49 24.46
C ALA A 53 21.32 10.46 25.17
N GLY A 54 21.27 10.48 26.51
CA GLY A 54 20.40 9.58 27.27
C GLY A 54 18.90 9.84 27.05
N GLU A 55 18.49 11.10 26.87
CA GLU A 55 17.10 11.42 26.54
C GLU A 55 16.76 11.04 25.10
N ARG A 56 17.69 11.26 24.16
CA ARG A 56 17.53 10.77 22.78
C ARG A 56 17.31 9.26 22.76
N GLU A 57 18.10 8.49 23.50
CA GLU A 57 17.96 7.04 23.54
C GLU A 57 16.63 6.60 24.15
N ARG A 58 16.23 7.17 25.31
CA ARG A 58 14.93 6.86 25.92
C ARG A 58 13.76 7.14 24.97
N ARG A 59 13.77 8.29 24.30
CA ARG A 59 12.74 8.63 23.31
C ARG A 59 12.77 7.68 22.12
N ALA A 60 13.96 7.29 21.66
CA ALA A 60 14.11 6.31 20.58
C ALA A 60 13.44 4.98 20.93
N THR A 61 13.71 4.47 22.13
CA THR A 61 13.10 3.23 22.62
C THR A 61 11.58 3.35 22.68
N ALA A 62 11.06 4.45 23.23
CA ALA A 62 9.61 4.69 23.27
C ALA A 62 8.98 4.73 21.86
N VAL A 63 9.69 5.28 20.86
CA VAL A 63 9.25 5.28 19.47
C VAL A 63 9.29 3.87 18.88
N LEU A 64 10.35 3.09 19.11
CA LEU A 64 10.44 1.69 18.66
C LEU A 64 9.32 0.83 19.23
N GLU A 65 9.05 0.94 20.54
CA GLU A 65 7.96 0.23 21.21
C GLU A 65 6.59 0.64 20.66
N TRP A 66 6.39 1.93 20.42
CA TRP A 66 5.17 2.45 19.81
C TRP A 66 4.98 1.89 18.39
N MET A 67 6.02 1.94 17.56
CA MET A 67 6.01 1.40 16.20
C MET A 67 5.69 -0.09 16.17
N ALA A 68 6.38 -0.88 17.00
CA ALA A 68 6.19 -2.33 17.09
C ALA A 68 4.82 -2.70 17.66
N GLY A 69 4.26 -1.85 18.52
CA GLY A 69 2.91 -2.06 19.06
C GLY A 69 1.83 -2.02 17.99
N LEU A 70 2.01 -1.29 16.88
CA LEU A 70 0.95 -1.05 15.90
C LEU A 70 0.54 -2.27 15.07
N GLY A 71 1.19 -3.43 15.23
CA GLY A 71 0.71 -4.72 14.73
C GLY A 71 1.83 -5.75 14.60
N GLU A 72 1.47 -7.03 14.63
CA GLU A 72 2.44 -8.15 14.54
C GLU A 72 3.23 -8.12 13.21
N ARG A 73 2.56 -7.92 12.08
CA ARG A 73 3.21 -7.81 10.76
C ARG A 73 4.24 -6.67 10.73
N ARG A 74 3.91 -5.53 11.31
CA ARG A 74 4.82 -4.38 11.41
C ARG A 74 6.00 -4.68 12.33
N ARG A 75 5.76 -5.29 13.50
CA ARG A 75 6.83 -5.74 14.41
C ARG A 75 7.77 -6.70 13.71
N GLY A 76 7.24 -7.73 13.03
CA GLY A 76 8.04 -8.72 12.30
C GLY A 76 8.91 -8.08 11.22
N TRP A 77 8.34 -7.15 10.45
CA TRP A 77 9.10 -6.35 9.48
C TRP A 77 10.21 -5.53 10.15
N MET A 78 9.94 -4.86 11.27
CA MET A 78 10.95 -4.06 11.99
C MET A 78 12.10 -4.92 12.49
N VAL A 79 11.80 -6.08 13.10
CA VAL A 79 12.82 -7.01 13.61
C VAL A 79 13.70 -7.48 12.45
N GLU A 80 13.10 -7.88 11.34
CA GLU A 80 13.85 -8.37 10.18
C GLU A 80 14.74 -7.28 9.56
N GLN A 81 14.20 -6.07 9.35
CA GLN A 81 14.98 -4.97 8.76
C GLN A 81 16.07 -4.46 9.69
N ALA A 82 15.83 -4.42 11.01
CA ALA A 82 16.86 -4.07 11.98
C ALA A 82 17.99 -5.10 11.99
N ARG A 83 17.67 -6.39 11.90
CA ARG A 83 18.65 -7.48 11.83
C ARG A 83 19.53 -7.37 10.58
N ILE A 84 18.93 -7.06 9.43
CA ILE A 84 19.68 -6.78 8.18
C ILE A 84 20.64 -5.61 8.37
N ALA A 85 20.24 -4.58 9.11
CA ALA A 85 21.09 -3.45 9.48
C ALA A 85 22.08 -3.73 10.62
N GLY A 86 22.17 -4.97 11.12
CA GLY A 86 23.11 -5.39 12.16
C GLY A 86 22.65 -5.12 13.60
N TYR A 87 21.35 -4.91 13.83
CA TYR A 87 20.79 -4.65 15.16
C TYR A 87 19.81 -5.75 15.59
N ASP A 88 19.95 -6.22 16.83
CA ASP A 88 18.93 -7.03 17.50
C ASP A 88 18.02 -6.11 18.32
N ILE A 89 16.79 -5.92 17.84
CA ILE A 89 15.78 -5.09 18.51
C ILE A 89 14.72 -5.94 19.20
N GLU A 90 14.70 -7.26 18.98
CA GLU A 90 13.64 -8.10 19.51
C GLU A 90 13.68 -8.13 21.03
N ALA A 91 14.90 -8.20 21.60
CA ALA A 91 15.14 -8.10 23.03
C ALA A 91 14.75 -6.74 23.65
N LEU A 92 14.69 -5.68 22.84
CA LEU A 92 14.32 -4.33 23.27
C LEU A 92 12.82 -4.09 23.26
N LEU A 93 12.07 -4.88 22.51
CA LEU A 93 10.65 -4.66 22.30
C LEU A 93 9.84 -5.60 23.19
N SER A 94 8.92 -5.04 23.98
CA SER A 94 7.92 -5.81 24.74
C SER A 94 7.27 -6.91 23.87
N PRO A 95 6.97 -8.10 24.43
CA PRO A 95 6.35 -9.20 23.66
C PRO A 95 5.11 -8.74 22.90
N ALA A 96 4.94 -9.27 21.69
CA ALA A 96 3.72 -9.02 20.92
C ALA A 96 2.52 -9.47 21.76
N LYS A 97 1.57 -8.57 21.98
CA LYS A 97 0.32 -8.94 22.64
C LYS A 97 -0.50 -9.77 21.65
N PRO A 98 -1.09 -10.89 22.08
CA PRO A 98 -2.00 -11.66 21.23
C PRO A 98 -3.08 -10.73 20.65
N HIS A 99 -3.42 -10.92 19.38
CA HIS A 99 -4.49 -10.16 18.75
C HIS A 99 -5.84 -10.51 19.40
N SER A 100 -6.32 -9.65 20.31
CA SER A 100 -7.63 -9.77 20.94
C SER A 100 -8.65 -8.88 20.22
N PRO A 101 -9.91 -9.31 20.05
CA PRO A 101 -10.99 -8.46 19.56
C PRO A 101 -11.01 -7.09 20.26
N GLY A 102 -11.07 -6.03 19.47
CA GLY A 102 -11.23 -4.67 19.97
C GLY A 102 -12.68 -4.37 20.33
N ARG A 103 -12.91 -3.29 21.09
CA ARG A 103 -14.21 -2.62 21.15
C ARG A 103 -14.15 -1.32 20.37
N ASP A 104 -15.20 -1.01 19.63
CA ASP A 104 -15.33 0.26 18.91
C ASP A 104 -15.57 1.45 19.88
N HIS A 105 -15.94 2.61 19.35
CA HIS A 105 -16.23 3.80 20.15
C HIS A 105 -17.58 3.70 20.91
N LEU A 106 -18.48 2.82 20.47
CA LEU A 106 -19.75 2.52 21.12
C LEU A 106 -19.61 1.38 22.15
N GLY A 107 -18.41 0.83 22.32
CA GLY A 107 -18.14 -0.29 23.22
C GLY A 107 -18.49 -1.65 22.64
N ARG A 108 -18.89 -1.76 21.37
CA ARG A 108 -19.23 -3.03 20.71
C ARG A 108 -17.98 -3.76 20.28
N VAL A 109 -17.92 -5.07 20.48
CA VAL A 109 -16.78 -5.88 20.00
C VAL A 109 -16.71 -5.89 18.49
N MET A 110 -15.48 -5.84 17.96
CA MET A 110 -15.18 -5.86 16.53
C MET A 110 -14.56 -7.19 16.13
N ALA A 111 -14.89 -7.65 14.92
CA ALA A 111 -14.30 -8.86 14.38
C ALA A 111 -12.76 -8.72 14.30
N PRO A 112 -11.99 -9.69 14.80
CA PRO A 112 -10.55 -9.68 14.63
C PRO A 112 -10.16 -9.99 13.18
N GLN A 113 -8.96 -9.56 12.78
CA GLN A 113 -8.30 -10.13 11.62
C GLN A 113 -7.77 -11.51 12.01
N CYS A 114 -8.04 -12.51 11.18
CA CYS A 114 -7.74 -13.91 11.46
C CYS A 114 -6.89 -14.50 10.34
N ARG A 115 -5.99 -15.42 10.68
CA ARG A 115 -5.38 -16.29 9.67
C ARG A 115 -6.44 -17.18 9.05
N LEU A 116 -6.36 -17.37 7.74
CA LEU A 116 -7.28 -18.22 7.02
C LEU A 116 -6.88 -19.69 7.28
N THR A 117 -7.59 -20.31 8.22
CA THR A 117 -7.39 -21.71 8.64
C THR A 117 -8.73 -22.42 8.61
N ARG A 118 -8.73 -23.75 8.55
CA ARG A 118 -9.97 -24.53 8.61
C ARG A 118 -10.83 -24.16 9.81
N GLN A 119 -10.23 -24.03 10.99
CA GLN A 119 -10.93 -23.62 12.21
C GLN A 119 -11.59 -22.25 12.05
N ALA A 120 -10.86 -21.26 11.51
CA ALA A 120 -11.40 -19.92 11.35
C ALA A 120 -12.56 -19.86 10.32
N VAL A 121 -12.49 -20.70 9.27
CA VAL A 121 -13.61 -20.87 8.32
C VAL A 121 -14.81 -21.55 9.01
N ASP A 122 -14.59 -22.63 9.77
CA ASP A 122 -15.64 -23.32 10.53
C ASP A 122 -16.33 -22.40 11.55
N GLU A 123 -15.60 -21.43 12.12
CA GLU A 123 -16.15 -20.41 13.02
C GLU A 123 -16.95 -19.31 12.27
N LEU A 124 -16.65 -19.06 11.00
CA LEU A 124 -17.32 -18.05 10.16
C LEU A 124 -18.66 -18.53 9.59
N LEU A 125 -18.71 -19.79 9.12
CA LEU A 125 -19.85 -20.36 8.39
C LEU A 125 -21.20 -20.34 9.13
N PRO A 126 -21.27 -20.45 10.48
CA PRO A 126 -22.53 -20.34 11.21
C PRO A 126 -23.16 -18.94 11.12
N ASP A 127 -22.34 -17.89 11.02
CA ASP A 127 -22.78 -16.50 11.10
C ASP A 127 -23.01 -15.87 9.70
N TYR A 128 -22.37 -16.42 8.65
CA TYR A 128 -22.43 -15.88 7.29
C TYR A 128 -22.72 -16.94 6.22
N ASP A 129 -23.43 -16.56 5.17
CA ASP A 129 -23.65 -17.39 3.99
C ASP A 129 -22.65 -17.05 2.88
N LEU A 130 -21.68 -17.94 2.66
CA LEU A 130 -20.70 -17.79 1.59
C LEU A 130 -21.23 -18.32 0.25
N ALA A 131 -22.23 -19.21 0.26
CA ALA A 131 -22.77 -19.78 -0.97
C ALA A 131 -23.59 -18.77 -1.79
N THR A 132 -24.13 -17.74 -1.13
CA THR A 132 -24.81 -16.60 -1.77
C THR A 132 -23.92 -15.37 -1.95
N ALA A 133 -22.69 -15.41 -1.41
CA ALA A 133 -21.79 -14.26 -1.42
C ALA A 133 -21.51 -13.76 -2.85
N SER A 134 -21.29 -12.46 -2.99
CA SER A 134 -20.91 -11.87 -4.28
C SER A 134 -19.53 -11.24 -4.23
N VAL A 135 -18.76 -11.39 -5.30
CA VAL A 135 -17.45 -10.77 -5.44
C VAL A 135 -17.64 -9.28 -5.66
N ARG A 136 -17.18 -8.48 -4.70
CA ARG A 136 -17.17 -7.02 -4.79
C ARG A 136 -15.90 -6.53 -5.47
N HIS A 137 -14.78 -7.15 -5.15
CA HIS A 137 -13.48 -6.74 -5.66
C HIS A 137 -12.54 -7.94 -5.71
N LEU A 138 -11.80 -8.07 -6.80
CA LEU A 138 -10.70 -8.98 -6.97
C LEU A 138 -9.50 -8.18 -7.46
N GLN A 139 -8.35 -8.37 -6.81
CA GLN A 139 -7.07 -7.84 -7.25
C GLN A 139 -6.03 -8.95 -7.17
N VAL A 140 -5.22 -9.08 -8.22
CA VAL A 140 -4.05 -9.94 -8.26
C VAL A 140 -2.87 -9.10 -8.69
N GLU A 141 -1.77 -9.18 -7.96
CA GLU A 141 -0.59 -8.39 -8.24
C GLU A 141 0.70 -9.14 -7.94
N ARG A 142 1.79 -8.66 -8.54
CA ARG A 142 3.14 -9.08 -8.19
C ARG A 142 3.56 -8.49 -6.86
N ALA A 143 4.15 -9.35 -6.05
CA ALA A 143 4.94 -9.01 -4.88
C ALA A 143 6.38 -9.51 -5.15
N GLY A 144 7.15 -8.72 -5.89
CA GLY A 144 8.43 -9.12 -6.46
C GLY A 144 8.27 -10.28 -7.44
N THR A 145 8.85 -11.44 -7.10
CA THR A 145 8.77 -12.66 -7.91
C THR A 145 7.54 -13.52 -7.62
N ARG A 146 6.77 -13.19 -6.58
CA ARG A 146 5.56 -13.93 -6.17
C ARG A 146 4.32 -13.17 -6.59
N LEU A 147 3.16 -13.83 -6.46
CA LEU A 147 1.86 -13.18 -6.61
C LEU A 147 1.17 -13.11 -5.24
N SER A 148 0.40 -12.05 -5.05
CA SER A 148 -0.56 -11.89 -3.96
C SER A 148 -1.93 -11.55 -4.54
N ALA A 149 -2.99 -11.88 -3.80
CA ALA A 149 -4.33 -11.50 -4.18
C ALA A 149 -5.09 -10.87 -3.02
N PHE A 150 -5.99 -9.96 -3.35
CA PHE A 150 -6.97 -9.40 -2.44
C PHE A 150 -8.37 -9.62 -3.02
N LEU A 151 -9.23 -10.25 -2.23
CA LEU A 151 -10.60 -10.57 -2.57
C LEU A 151 -11.53 -9.94 -1.53
N ARG A 152 -12.52 -9.19 -1.98
CA ARG A 152 -13.61 -8.69 -1.13
C ARG A 152 -14.91 -9.34 -1.55
N LEU A 153 -15.58 -9.98 -0.60
CA LEU A 153 -16.90 -10.56 -0.79
C LEU A 153 -17.95 -9.77 -0.02
N VAL A 154 -19.11 -9.54 -0.63
CA VAL A 154 -20.34 -9.19 0.09
C VAL A 154 -20.96 -10.50 0.57
N VAL A 155 -21.14 -10.63 1.88
CA VAL A 155 -21.65 -11.87 2.50
C VAL A 155 -22.96 -11.59 3.23
N ASP A 156 -23.91 -12.53 3.11
CA ASP A 156 -25.20 -12.41 3.81
C ASP A 156 -25.06 -12.88 5.25
N ARG A 157 -25.76 -12.20 6.16
CA ARG A 157 -25.80 -12.55 7.59
C ARG A 157 -26.83 -13.66 7.82
N LYS A 158 -26.51 -14.61 8.68
CA LYS A 158 -27.46 -15.64 9.18
C LYS A 158 -28.09 -15.29 10.52
N PHE A 159 -27.84 -14.08 11.02
CA PHE A 159 -28.37 -13.56 12.29
C PHE A 159 -29.14 -12.25 12.07
N ALA A 160 -30.08 -11.97 12.98
CA ALA A 160 -30.95 -10.79 12.90
C ALA A 160 -30.19 -9.49 13.20
N VAL A 161 -30.59 -8.41 12.51
CA VAL A 161 -30.13 -7.04 12.73
C VAL A 161 -31.34 -6.10 12.73
N ASP A 162 -31.42 -5.18 13.70
CA ASP A 162 -32.63 -4.39 13.97
C ASP A 162 -32.80 -3.15 13.07
N GLU A 163 -31.84 -2.87 12.18
CA GLU A 163 -31.83 -1.72 11.26
C GLU A 163 -31.32 -2.17 9.87
N PRO A 164 -31.58 -1.40 8.79
CA PRO A 164 -30.91 -1.63 7.51
C PRO A 164 -29.40 -1.37 7.68
N ALA A 165 -28.69 -2.41 8.09
CA ALA A 165 -27.25 -2.39 8.25
C ALA A 165 -26.58 -2.42 6.87
N PRO A 166 -25.44 -1.73 6.71
CA PRO A 166 -24.60 -1.92 5.53
C PRO A 166 -24.31 -3.41 5.28
N PRO A 167 -24.04 -3.83 4.03
CA PRO A 167 -23.61 -5.20 3.77
C PRO A 167 -22.40 -5.59 4.62
N ALA A 168 -22.32 -6.84 5.05
CA ALA A 168 -21.11 -7.37 5.65
C ALA A 168 -20.08 -7.63 4.55
N LEU A 169 -18.85 -7.17 4.76
CA LEU A 169 -17.76 -7.33 3.80
C LEU A 169 -16.70 -8.28 4.38
N LEU A 170 -16.42 -9.36 3.67
CA LEU A 170 -15.33 -10.26 3.98
C LEU A 170 -14.13 -9.91 3.09
N ASP A 171 -13.14 -9.25 3.68
CA ASP A 171 -11.84 -8.97 3.07
C ASP A 171 -10.94 -10.19 3.24
N VAL A 172 -10.36 -10.72 2.16
CA VAL A 172 -9.43 -11.86 2.16
C VAL A 172 -8.14 -11.46 1.44
N TRP A 173 -7.01 -11.60 2.12
CA TRP A 173 -5.67 -11.41 1.55
C TRP A 173 -5.00 -12.77 1.39
N LEU A 174 -4.37 -12.99 0.25
CA LEU A 174 -3.69 -14.24 -0.11
C LEU A 174 -2.24 -13.97 -0.46
N ASP A 175 -1.35 -14.79 0.10
CA ASP A 175 0.09 -14.73 -0.08
C ASP A 175 0.61 -15.94 -0.85
N GLY A 176 1.50 -15.70 -1.81
CA GLY A 176 2.08 -16.77 -2.62
C GLY A 176 1.03 -17.45 -3.49
N VAL A 177 0.25 -16.65 -4.22
CA VAL A 177 -0.75 -17.14 -5.17
C VAL A 177 -0.06 -17.91 -6.28
N SER A 178 -0.46 -19.17 -6.47
CA SER A 178 0.13 -20.08 -7.45
C SER A 178 -0.80 -20.36 -8.64
N ASP A 179 -2.10 -20.16 -8.47
CA ASP A 179 -3.11 -20.35 -9.51
C ASP A 179 -4.24 -19.33 -9.31
N VAL A 180 -4.71 -18.77 -10.41
CA VAL A 180 -5.88 -17.91 -10.47
C VAL A 180 -6.59 -18.15 -11.80
N ALA A 181 -7.90 -18.31 -11.74
CA ALA A 181 -8.78 -18.12 -12.89
C ALA A 181 -10.03 -17.39 -12.42
N PHE A 182 -10.45 -16.38 -13.18
CA PHE A 182 -11.65 -15.63 -12.86
C PHE A 182 -12.28 -15.07 -14.12
N ARG A 183 -13.59 -15.21 -14.25
CA ARG A 183 -14.38 -14.57 -15.30
C ARG A 183 -15.52 -13.78 -14.68
N LEU A 184 -16.00 -12.78 -15.40
CA LEU A 184 -17.13 -11.95 -14.95
C LEU A 184 -18.39 -12.75 -14.51
N PRO A 185 -18.73 -13.92 -15.10
CA PRO A 185 -19.82 -14.77 -14.60
C PRO A 185 -19.54 -15.46 -13.25
N ASP A 186 -18.29 -15.56 -12.81
CA ASP A 186 -17.89 -16.23 -11.56
C ASP A 186 -18.08 -15.34 -10.31
N THR A 187 -18.92 -14.33 -10.37
CA THR A 187 -19.05 -13.29 -9.34
C THR A 187 -19.98 -13.66 -8.19
N ARG A 188 -20.60 -14.85 -8.20
CA ARG A 188 -21.57 -15.28 -7.19
C ARG A 188 -21.21 -16.65 -6.63
N GLY A 189 -21.38 -16.81 -5.33
CA GLY A 189 -21.02 -17.99 -4.57
C GLY A 189 -19.52 -18.07 -4.32
N ALA A 190 -19.15 -18.31 -3.08
CA ALA A 190 -17.78 -18.52 -2.66
C ALA A 190 -17.67 -19.75 -1.76
N ILE A 191 -16.61 -20.53 -1.98
CA ILE A 191 -16.21 -21.61 -1.09
C ILE A 191 -14.77 -21.34 -0.65
N LEU A 192 -14.55 -21.33 0.67
CA LEU A 192 -13.23 -21.19 1.27
C LEU A 192 -12.78 -22.57 1.76
N ASP A 193 -11.70 -23.07 1.17
CA ASP A 193 -11.03 -24.31 1.59
C ASP A 193 -9.65 -23.98 2.16
N ALA A 194 -9.55 -23.95 3.48
CA ALA A 194 -8.32 -23.61 4.19
C ALA A 194 -7.61 -24.89 4.65
N GLY A 195 -6.84 -25.50 3.74
CA GLY A 195 -6.01 -26.66 4.02
C GLY A 195 -4.77 -26.33 4.86
N VAL A 196 -4.05 -27.37 5.31
CA VAL A 196 -2.86 -27.22 6.17
C VAL A 196 -1.67 -26.58 5.43
N ARG A 197 -1.61 -26.72 4.10
CA ARG A 197 -0.47 -26.28 3.27
C ARG A 197 -0.86 -25.36 2.11
N GLU A 198 -2.15 -25.26 1.83
CA GLU A 198 -2.68 -24.54 0.68
C GLU A 198 -4.06 -24.02 1.05
N ILE A 199 -4.35 -22.80 0.61
CA ILE A 199 -5.67 -22.18 0.65
C ILE A 199 -6.23 -22.24 -0.76
N GLY A 200 -7.41 -22.84 -0.90
CA GLY A 200 -8.24 -22.80 -2.09
C GLY A 200 -9.44 -21.88 -1.88
N ILE A 201 -9.73 -21.03 -2.86
CA ILE A 201 -10.99 -20.28 -2.93
C ILE A 201 -11.63 -20.62 -4.26
N SER A 202 -12.88 -21.07 -4.25
CA SER A 202 -13.70 -21.23 -5.47
C SER A 202 -14.74 -20.13 -5.54
N LEU A 203 -14.95 -19.56 -6.72
CA LEU A 203 -15.88 -18.48 -7.00
C LEU A 203 -16.78 -18.88 -8.17
N GLY A 204 -18.09 -18.82 -8.00
CA GLY A 204 -19.02 -19.24 -9.05
C GLY A 204 -18.80 -20.66 -9.56
N SER A 205 -18.92 -20.83 -10.87
CA SER A 205 -18.84 -22.15 -11.52
C SER A 205 -17.43 -22.53 -11.94
N SER A 206 -16.55 -21.56 -12.19
CA SER A 206 -15.22 -21.81 -12.73
C SER A 206 -14.09 -20.99 -12.12
N GLY A 207 -14.43 -19.97 -11.31
CA GLY A 207 -13.47 -19.10 -10.66
C GLY A 207 -12.72 -19.84 -9.56
N ARG A 208 -11.40 -19.63 -9.47
CA ARG A 208 -10.55 -20.23 -8.45
C ARG A 208 -9.34 -19.38 -8.13
N LEU A 209 -8.89 -19.43 -6.87
CA LEU A 209 -7.61 -18.94 -6.41
C LEU A 209 -6.94 -20.01 -5.54
N ARG A 210 -5.63 -20.17 -5.69
CA ARG A 210 -4.80 -21.03 -4.82
C ARG A 210 -3.62 -20.27 -4.30
N ALA A 211 -3.35 -20.39 -3.00
CA ALA A 211 -2.29 -19.66 -2.32
C ALA A 211 -1.65 -20.50 -1.21
N THR A 212 -0.43 -20.13 -0.83
CA THR A 212 0.29 -20.79 0.28
C THR A 212 -0.14 -20.33 1.67
N GLY A 213 -0.71 -19.13 1.76
CA GLY A 213 -1.09 -18.48 3.01
C GLY A 213 -2.12 -17.38 2.77
N GLY A 214 -2.77 -16.94 3.84
CA GLY A 214 -3.77 -15.90 3.74
C GLY A 214 -4.40 -15.56 5.08
N GLU A 215 -5.06 -14.41 5.08
CA GLU A 215 -5.74 -13.84 6.23
C GLU A 215 -7.07 -13.27 5.77
N TYR A 216 -8.04 -13.16 6.68
CA TYR A 216 -9.27 -12.46 6.40
C TYR A 216 -9.62 -11.47 7.52
N ARG A 217 -10.41 -10.48 7.16
CA ARG A 217 -11.03 -9.52 8.08
C ARG A 217 -12.47 -9.34 7.67
N LEU A 218 -13.33 -9.35 8.66
CA LEU A 218 -14.74 -9.08 8.46
C LEU A 218 -15.05 -7.64 8.87
N ASP A 219 -15.49 -6.83 7.91
CA ASP A 219 -16.05 -5.51 8.16
C ASP A 219 -17.57 -5.63 8.26
N ASP A 220 -18.03 -5.86 9.49
CA ASP A 220 -19.44 -5.90 9.84
C ASP A 220 -19.69 -5.19 11.18
N ARG A 221 -20.35 -4.03 11.12
CA ARG A 221 -20.73 -3.24 12.31
C ARG A 221 -21.71 -3.96 13.24
N SER A 222 -22.43 -4.95 12.70
CA SER A 222 -23.37 -5.79 13.43
C SER A 222 -22.74 -7.11 13.90
N TRP A 223 -21.43 -7.32 13.70
CA TRP A 223 -20.76 -8.57 14.08
C TRP A 223 -20.93 -8.91 15.57
N HIS A 224 -21.02 -7.92 16.46
CA HIS A 224 -21.29 -8.12 17.89
C HIS A 224 -22.61 -8.86 18.18
N LEU A 225 -23.57 -8.86 17.23
CA LEU A 225 -24.83 -9.60 17.29
C LEU A 225 -24.72 -11.04 16.76
N SER A 226 -23.58 -11.43 16.19
CA SER A 226 -23.32 -12.79 15.72
C SER A 226 -23.05 -13.76 16.88
N GLY A 227 -23.06 -15.07 16.61
CA GLY A 227 -22.67 -16.07 17.59
C GLY A 227 -21.22 -15.90 18.05
N ALA A 228 -20.30 -15.69 17.11
CA ALA A 228 -18.89 -15.41 17.42
C ALA A 228 -18.71 -14.08 18.18
N GLY A 229 -19.44 -13.04 17.77
CA GLY A 229 -19.42 -11.73 18.41
C GLY A 229 -19.84 -11.78 19.87
N ARG A 230 -20.93 -12.48 20.20
CA ARG A 230 -21.36 -12.66 21.61
C ARG A 230 -20.33 -13.43 22.45
N ARG A 231 -19.67 -14.45 21.90
CA ARG A 231 -18.60 -15.17 22.60
C ARG A 231 -17.40 -14.26 22.86
N ALA A 232 -17.01 -13.46 21.88
CA ALA A 232 -15.94 -12.49 22.03
C ALA A 232 -16.30 -11.40 23.05
N ASP A 233 -17.55 -10.94 23.05
CA ASP A 233 -18.06 -9.93 23.99
C ASP A 233 -17.91 -10.38 25.45
N ALA A 234 -18.24 -11.64 25.74
CA ALA A 234 -18.17 -12.22 27.08
C ALA A 234 -16.75 -12.24 27.67
N VAL A 235 -15.71 -12.30 26.84
CA VAL A 235 -14.30 -12.40 27.28
C VAL A 235 -13.51 -11.11 27.05
N THR A 236 -14.06 -10.14 26.30
CA THR A 236 -13.37 -8.89 25.98
C THR A 236 -13.65 -7.85 27.05
N PRO A 237 -12.64 -7.36 27.80
CA PRO A 237 -12.85 -6.39 28.86
C PRO A 237 -13.52 -5.08 28.36
N PRO A 238 -14.29 -4.38 29.21
CA PRO A 238 -14.85 -3.07 28.89
C PRO A 238 -13.76 -2.06 28.49
N ARG A 239 -14.11 -1.09 27.63
CA ARG A 239 -13.16 -0.07 27.16
C ARG A 239 -12.54 0.74 28.32
N SER A 240 -13.29 1.00 29.39
CA SER A 240 -12.85 1.70 30.60
C SER A 240 -11.87 0.91 31.48
N SER A 241 -11.79 -0.40 31.30
CA SER A 241 -10.89 -1.30 32.05
C SER A 241 -9.56 -1.54 31.33
N ARG A 242 -9.38 -0.99 30.11
CA ARG A 242 -8.11 -1.10 29.42
C ARG A 242 -7.05 -0.29 30.18
N PRO A 243 -5.83 -0.84 30.39
CA PRO A 243 -4.68 -0.02 30.75
C PRO A 243 -4.61 1.15 29.76
N GLU A 244 -4.18 2.32 30.25
CA GLU A 244 -4.06 3.56 29.48
C GLU A 244 -3.75 3.28 28.01
N SER A 245 -4.50 3.94 27.11
CA SER A 245 -4.21 3.94 25.68
C SER A 245 -2.70 3.97 25.47
N ARG A 246 -2.18 3.14 24.54
CA ARG A 246 -0.74 3.08 24.25
C ARG A 246 -0.19 4.49 24.27
N ARG A 247 0.64 4.81 25.27
CA ARG A 247 1.10 6.18 25.45
C ARG A 247 1.88 6.54 24.19
N ARG A 248 1.36 7.50 23.43
CA ARG A 248 2.08 8.06 22.28
C ARG A 248 3.47 8.50 22.77
N PRO A 249 4.54 8.30 21.99
CA PRO A 249 5.86 8.81 22.36
C PRO A 249 5.74 10.30 22.73
N PRO A 250 6.43 10.74 23.80
CA PRO A 250 6.30 12.11 24.28
C PRO A 250 6.69 13.08 23.16
N GLY A 251 5.78 14.01 22.88
CA GLY A 251 6.01 15.09 21.94
C GLY A 251 7.06 16.08 22.45
N GLY A 252 7.48 16.97 21.55
CA GLY A 252 8.26 18.14 21.92
C GLY A 252 8.21 19.20 20.83
N ASP A 253 8.61 20.41 21.18
CA ASP A 253 8.72 21.49 20.22
C ASP A 253 9.93 21.23 19.32
N LEU A 254 9.68 21.15 18.01
CA LEU A 254 10.73 21.14 17.01
C LEU A 254 11.05 22.59 16.66
N SER A 255 12.34 22.89 16.48
CA SER A 255 12.74 24.17 15.90
C SER A 255 12.23 24.29 14.46
N PRO A 256 12.11 25.51 13.90
CA PRO A 256 11.50 25.70 12.58
C PRO A 256 12.12 24.87 11.45
N ASP A 257 13.45 24.79 11.32
CA ASP A 257 14.09 24.00 10.25
C ASP A 257 13.94 22.49 10.51
N THR A 258 13.98 22.07 11.78
CA THR A 258 13.73 20.67 12.17
C THR A 258 12.30 20.24 11.85
N HIS A 259 11.32 21.09 12.14
CA HIS A 259 9.91 20.87 11.81
C HIS A 259 9.71 20.77 10.30
N ALA A 260 10.36 21.67 9.54
CA ALA A 260 10.30 21.66 8.09
C ALA A 260 10.85 20.37 7.49
N ALA A 261 11.99 19.87 7.98
CA ALA A 261 12.55 18.58 7.58
C ALA A 261 11.59 17.41 7.88
N ALA A 262 10.98 17.41 9.07
CA ALA A 262 10.01 16.39 9.47
C ALA A 262 8.75 16.40 8.59
N ALA A 263 8.21 17.59 8.30
CA ALA A 263 7.04 17.77 7.45
C ALA A 263 7.31 17.33 6.00
N LEU A 264 8.47 17.69 5.45
CA LEU A 264 8.88 17.33 4.09
C LEU A 264 9.01 15.81 3.93
N LEU A 265 9.75 15.16 4.83
CA LEU A 265 9.92 13.70 4.78
C LEU A 265 8.60 12.98 5.05
N ARG A 266 7.74 13.51 5.94
CA ARG A 266 6.41 12.93 6.18
C ARG A 266 5.51 13.00 4.96
N HIS A 267 5.46 14.15 4.29
CA HIS A 267 4.69 14.27 3.07
C HIS A 267 5.22 13.34 1.97
N SER A 268 6.54 13.19 1.88
CA SER A 268 7.17 12.26 0.94
C SER A 268 6.85 10.78 1.25
N MET A 269 6.80 10.38 2.51
CA MET A 269 6.34 9.03 2.90
C MET A 269 4.86 8.81 2.61
N LEU A 270 4.02 9.84 2.73
CA LEU A 270 2.61 9.76 2.33
C LEU A 270 2.45 9.59 0.82
N GLU A 271 3.25 10.31 0.04
CA GLU A 271 3.30 10.17 -1.41
C GLU A 271 3.79 8.78 -1.83
N LEU A 272 4.87 8.27 -1.23
CA LEU A 272 5.31 6.90 -1.44
C LEU A 272 4.26 5.86 -1.06
N ARG A 273 3.48 6.11 -0.01
CA ARG A 273 2.36 5.24 0.41
C ARG A 273 1.17 5.31 -0.55
N SER A 274 1.02 6.39 -1.32
CA SER A 274 -0.12 6.58 -2.22
C SER A 274 -0.13 5.56 -3.36
N VAL A 275 1.02 4.93 -3.68
CA VAL A 275 1.10 3.78 -4.61
C VAL A 275 0.15 2.63 -4.22
N ARG A 276 -0.31 2.58 -2.96
CA ARG A 276 -1.38 1.66 -2.53
C ARG A 276 -2.69 1.82 -3.32
N TYR A 277 -2.88 2.95 -3.99
CA TYR A 277 -3.94 3.18 -4.93
C TYR A 277 -3.41 2.89 -6.32
N ALA A 278 -4.01 1.91 -7.00
CA ALA A 278 -3.52 1.47 -8.28
C ALA A 278 -3.38 2.61 -9.31
N ALA A 279 -4.31 3.57 -9.29
CA ALA A 279 -4.33 4.77 -10.13
C ALA A 279 -3.14 5.72 -9.93
N GLU A 280 -2.44 5.66 -8.79
CA GLU A 280 -1.33 6.58 -8.48
C GLU A 280 0.05 5.95 -8.77
N ALA A 281 0.11 4.63 -8.95
CA ALA A 281 1.38 3.90 -8.91
C ALA A 281 2.37 4.30 -10.03
N ASP A 282 1.90 4.69 -11.21
CA ASP A 282 2.74 5.18 -12.31
C ASP A 282 3.02 6.69 -12.27
N HIS A 283 2.41 7.41 -11.32
CA HIS A 283 2.61 8.85 -11.12
C HIS A 283 3.62 9.16 -10.01
N VAL A 284 3.68 8.32 -8.98
CA VAL A 284 4.60 8.51 -7.85
C VAL A 284 6.06 8.26 -8.29
N PRO A 285 6.97 9.23 -8.14
CA PRO A 285 8.36 9.08 -8.57
C PRO A 285 9.21 8.32 -7.52
N VAL A 286 8.83 7.08 -7.19
CA VAL A 286 9.38 6.27 -6.07
C VAL A 286 10.91 6.28 -6.05
N LEU A 287 11.55 5.92 -7.16
CA LEU A 287 13.03 5.86 -7.24
C LEU A 287 13.69 7.23 -7.05
N LYS A 288 13.07 8.32 -7.52
CA LYS A 288 13.62 9.67 -7.33
C LYS A 288 13.50 10.10 -5.86
N LEU A 289 12.36 9.81 -5.22
CA LEU A 289 12.15 10.10 -3.80
C LEU A 289 13.10 9.28 -2.92
N CYS A 290 13.23 7.97 -3.15
CA CYS A 290 14.15 7.13 -2.37
C CYS A 290 15.60 7.60 -2.53
N ARG A 291 16.01 8.01 -3.75
CA ARG A 291 17.33 8.61 -3.98
C ARG A 291 17.51 9.93 -3.23
N ALA A 292 16.52 10.82 -3.28
CA ALA A 292 16.58 12.12 -2.62
C ALA A 292 16.71 12.01 -1.10
N PHE A 293 16.17 10.95 -0.51
CA PHE A 293 16.24 10.69 0.93
C PHE A 293 17.26 9.60 1.31
N SER A 294 18.13 9.18 0.39
CA SER A 294 19.15 8.17 0.68
C SER A 294 20.03 8.60 1.87
N GLY A 295 20.10 7.79 2.92
CA GLY A 295 20.82 8.12 4.16
C GLY A 295 20.11 9.15 5.05
N ALA A 296 18.80 9.37 4.87
CA ALA A 296 18.03 10.31 5.70
C ALA A 296 18.09 9.97 7.19
N GLY A 297 18.09 8.70 7.58
CA GLY A 297 18.23 8.27 8.97
C GLY A 297 19.54 8.75 9.58
N GLU A 298 20.66 8.45 8.94
CA GLU A 298 21.99 8.92 9.35
C GLU A 298 22.06 10.46 9.40
N ALA A 299 21.55 11.14 8.38
CA ALA A 299 21.54 12.61 8.31
C ALA A 299 20.73 13.24 9.46
N ILE A 300 19.56 12.70 9.78
CA ILE A 300 18.72 13.14 10.90
C ILE A 300 19.44 12.92 12.24
N LEU A 301 20.09 11.77 12.41
CA LEU A 301 20.85 11.47 13.63
C LEU A 301 22.04 12.44 13.79
N ALA A 302 22.78 12.71 12.73
CA ALA A 302 23.92 13.61 12.72
C ALA A 302 23.51 15.07 12.99
N ALA A 303 22.43 15.54 12.36
CA ALA A 303 21.88 16.88 12.58
C ALA A 303 21.32 17.03 14.01
N GLY A 304 20.54 16.06 14.48
CA GLY A 304 19.96 16.07 15.83
C GLY A 304 21.02 16.07 16.94
N SER A 305 22.15 15.42 16.70
CA SER A 305 23.28 15.34 17.64
C SER A 305 24.09 16.62 17.79
N GLN A 306 23.82 17.66 17.00
CA GLN A 306 24.48 18.96 17.14
C GLN A 306 24.18 19.61 18.49
N HIS A 307 25.22 20.19 19.09
CA HIS A 307 25.13 20.89 20.37
C HIS A 307 24.58 22.31 20.18
N GLY A 308 23.50 22.62 20.89
CA GLY A 308 22.83 23.93 20.85
C GLY A 308 21.78 24.04 19.73
N GLY A 309 20.65 24.68 20.04
CA GLY A 309 19.48 24.75 19.15
C GLY A 309 19.78 25.38 17.79
N ARG A 310 20.56 26.47 17.73
CA ARG A 310 20.91 27.15 16.47
C ARG A 310 21.74 26.27 15.52
N ARG A 311 22.73 25.55 16.06
CA ARG A 311 23.58 24.65 15.25
C ARG A 311 22.78 23.47 14.72
N ARG A 312 21.88 22.91 15.54
CA ARG A 312 20.94 21.87 15.12
C ARG A 312 20.02 22.33 14.01
N ASP A 313 19.41 23.50 14.15
CA ASP A 313 18.51 24.08 13.14
C ASP A 313 19.25 24.32 11.80
N THR A 314 20.46 24.87 11.88
CA THR A 314 21.34 25.06 10.71
C THR A 314 21.71 23.73 10.06
N ALA A 315 21.95 22.68 10.84
CA ALA A 315 22.23 21.35 10.31
C ALA A 315 21.00 20.75 9.60
N PHE A 316 19.79 20.88 10.16
CA PHE A 316 18.57 20.44 9.47
C PHE A 316 18.28 21.23 8.20
N ARG A 317 18.59 22.53 8.16
CA ARG A 317 18.55 23.31 6.91
C ARG A 317 19.49 22.74 5.85
N ALA A 318 20.72 22.38 6.23
CA ALA A 318 21.66 21.76 5.31
C ALA A 318 21.13 20.41 4.80
N VAL A 319 20.54 19.59 5.67
CA VAL A 319 19.91 18.31 5.29
C VAL A 319 18.81 18.51 4.23
N ILE A 320 17.92 19.49 4.42
CA ILE A 320 16.85 19.78 3.44
C ILE A 320 17.43 20.15 2.08
N ARG A 321 18.49 20.96 2.04
CA ARG A 321 19.17 21.34 0.79
C ARG A 321 19.82 20.14 0.11
N THR A 322 20.51 19.28 0.87
CA THR A 322 21.07 18.04 0.34
C THR A 322 20.01 17.14 -0.29
N TRP A 323 18.85 16.98 0.35
CA TRP A 323 17.74 16.21 -0.24
C TRP A 323 17.23 16.83 -1.54
N ALA A 324 17.10 18.16 -1.60
CA ALA A 324 16.68 18.86 -2.81
C ALA A 324 17.68 18.67 -3.97
N ASP A 325 18.98 18.79 -3.68
CA ASP A 325 20.05 18.61 -4.66
C ASP A 325 20.09 17.18 -5.20
N GLN A 326 19.96 16.18 -4.32
CA GLN A 326 19.92 14.76 -4.70
C GLN A 326 18.68 14.38 -5.52
N GLY A 327 17.53 15.03 -5.25
CA GLY A 327 16.28 14.81 -5.99
C GLY A 327 16.24 15.46 -7.38
N GLY A 328 17.11 16.44 -7.63
CA GLY A 328 17.15 17.21 -8.87
C GLY A 328 16.02 18.25 -8.99
N PRO A 329 16.00 19.04 -10.08
CA PRO A 329 15.21 20.27 -10.19
C PRO A 329 13.70 20.06 -10.23
N GLU A 330 13.21 18.86 -10.57
CA GLU A 330 11.78 18.54 -10.51
C GLU A 330 11.32 18.33 -9.07
N LEU A 331 12.04 17.49 -8.32
CA LEU A 331 11.72 17.24 -6.92
C LEU A 331 12.02 18.47 -6.06
N ALA A 332 13.07 19.24 -6.33
CA ALA A 332 13.36 20.47 -5.61
C ALA A 332 12.21 21.48 -5.66
N ARG A 333 11.53 21.63 -6.81
CA ARG A 333 10.33 22.47 -6.95
C ARG A 333 9.15 21.94 -6.14
N TRP A 334 8.93 20.63 -6.18
CA TRP A 334 7.89 19.99 -5.37
C TRP A 334 8.17 20.11 -3.86
N PHE A 335 9.42 19.94 -3.44
CA PHE A 335 9.86 20.15 -2.07
C PHE A 335 9.64 21.60 -1.62
N ALA A 336 9.95 22.58 -2.47
CA ALA A 336 9.69 24.00 -2.16
C ALA A 336 8.20 24.27 -1.89
N ASP A 337 7.30 23.70 -2.69
CA ASP A 337 5.85 23.83 -2.49
C ASP A 337 5.38 23.19 -1.16
N ILE A 338 5.89 22.00 -0.83
CA ILE A 338 5.61 21.36 0.47
C ILE A 338 6.11 22.23 1.62
N LEU A 339 7.35 22.72 1.55
CA LEU A 339 7.95 23.55 2.60
C LEU A 339 7.16 24.85 2.80
N LYS A 340 6.67 25.45 1.72
CA LYS A 340 5.79 26.62 1.76
C LYS A 340 4.44 26.30 2.40
N THR A 341 3.76 25.26 1.94
CA THR A 341 2.36 24.96 2.32
C THR A 341 2.23 24.26 3.67
N GLN A 342 3.16 23.36 4.00
CA GLN A 342 3.10 22.51 5.19
C GLN A 342 3.98 23.00 6.34
N ALA A 343 5.07 23.71 6.05
CA ALA A 343 6.01 24.18 7.08
C ALA A 343 6.09 25.71 7.19
N GLY A 344 5.50 26.47 6.25
CA GLY A 344 5.59 27.94 6.23
C GLY A 344 7.02 28.46 5.96
N ARG A 345 7.86 27.68 5.26
CA ARG A 345 9.29 27.94 5.04
C ARG A 345 9.69 27.94 3.57
N PRO A 346 9.23 28.93 2.78
CA PRO A 346 9.57 29.05 1.36
C PRO A 346 11.05 29.45 1.12
N ASP A 347 11.78 29.84 2.17
CA ASP A 347 13.15 30.37 2.11
C ASP A 347 14.25 29.29 2.10
N LEU A 348 13.88 28.02 2.25
CA LEU A 348 14.83 26.94 2.52
C LEU A 348 15.49 26.36 1.25
N ILE A 349 14.76 26.38 0.14
CA ILE A 349 15.20 25.93 -1.17
C ILE A 349 14.95 27.10 -2.13
N GLU A 350 15.97 27.49 -2.89
CA GLU A 350 15.77 28.44 -3.99
C GLU A 350 14.92 27.75 -5.06
N GLU A 351 13.76 28.29 -5.37
CA GLU A 351 12.95 27.78 -6.48
C GLU A 351 13.81 27.85 -7.75
N PRO A 352 14.13 26.70 -8.38
CA PRO A 352 14.87 26.72 -9.63
C PRO A 352 14.11 27.58 -10.63
N SER A 353 14.76 28.64 -11.13
CA SER A 353 14.21 29.48 -12.21
C SER A 353 13.70 28.55 -13.30
N ALA A 354 12.45 28.75 -13.73
CA ALA A 354 11.86 27.98 -14.81
C ALA A 354 12.78 28.09 -16.03
N ALA A 355 13.66 27.10 -16.25
CA ALA A 355 14.23 26.88 -17.56
C ALA A 355 13.02 26.73 -18.46
N ALA A 356 12.92 27.60 -19.48
CA ALA A 356 11.83 27.60 -20.44
C ALA A 356 11.68 26.16 -20.97
N ARG A 357 10.79 25.40 -20.33
CA ARG A 357 10.25 24.19 -20.89
C ARG A 357 9.39 24.73 -22.01
N THR A 358 9.97 24.83 -23.20
CA THR A 358 9.20 24.48 -24.39
C THR A 358 8.51 23.17 -24.02
N PRO A 359 7.18 23.15 -23.84
CA PRO A 359 6.50 21.88 -23.71
C PRO A 359 6.90 21.10 -24.94
N ALA A 360 7.39 19.87 -24.79
CA ALA A 360 7.36 18.97 -25.92
C ALA A 360 5.89 18.98 -26.40
N PRO A 361 5.62 19.33 -27.67
CA PRO A 361 4.26 19.44 -28.16
C PRO A 361 3.50 18.16 -27.81
N LEU A 362 2.33 18.29 -27.18
CA LEU A 362 1.39 17.18 -26.98
C LEU A 362 0.75 16.71 -28.31
N ALA A 363 1.14 17.31 -29.43
CA ALA A 363 0.81 16.88 -30.77
C ALA A 363 2.10 16.65 -31.56
N GLY A 364 2.72 15.49 -31.35
CA GLY A 364 3.45 14.84 -32.42
C GLY A 364 2.44 14.33 -33.43
N THR A 365 2.06 15.17 -34.39
CA THR A 365 1.39 14.75 -35.62
C THR A 365 2.37 13.92 -36.44
N THR A 366 2.53 12.66 -36.04
CA THR A 366 3.06 11.61 -36.91
C THR A 366 2.45 10.29 -36.43
N PRO A 367 1.53 9.67 -37.19
CA PRO A 367 0.98 8.38 -36.83
C PRO A 367 2.05 7.32 -37.09
N ALA A 368 2.82 6.99 -36.06
CA ALA A 368 3.46 5.70 -35.93
C ALA A 368 2.89 5.06 -34.66
N SER A 369 1.60 4.75 -34.72
CA SER A 369 0.91 3.90 -33.76
C SER A 369 1.41 2.46 -33.93
N SER A 370 2.65 2.20 -33.51
CA SER A 370 3.00 0.85 -33.13
C SER A 370 2.63 0.74 -31.66
N GLU A 371 1.43 0.23 -31.38
CA GLU A 371 1.09 -0.25 -30.05
C GLU A 371 2.23 -1.12 -29.54
N PRO A 372 2.61 -1.03 -28.25
CA PRO A 372 3.66 -1.89 -27.73
C PRO A 372 3.20 -3.34 -27.89
N GLY A 373 3.85 -4.08 -28.80
CA GLY A 373 3.48 -5.48 -29.06
C GLY A 373 3.77 -6.41 -27.87
N GLN A 374 4.38 -5.91 -26.80
CA GLN A 374 4.64 -6.68 -25.58
C GLN A 374 4.42 -5.86 -24.30
N ALA A 375 3.95 -6.53 -23.24
CA ALA A 375 3.84 -5.99 -21.89
C ALA A 375 4.07 -7.08 -20.82
N VAL A 376 4.39 -6.67 -19.60
CA VAL A 376 4.33 -7.52 -18.41
C VAL A 376 3.21 -7.02 -17.51
N LEU A 377 2.30 -7.91 -17.11
CA LEU A 377 1.28 -7.60 -16.11
C LEU A 377 1.91 -7.55 -14.72
N SER A 378 1.75 -6.41 -14.04
CA SER A 378 2.18 -6.22 -12.64
C SER A 378 1.00 -6.30 -11.68
N MET A 379 -0.16 -5.76 -12.08
CA MET A 379 -1.40 -5.86 -11.30
C MET A 379 -2.61 -5.85 -12.24
N VAL A 380 -3.64 -6.58 -11.86
CA VAL A 380 -4.99 -6.50 -12.42
C VAL A 380 -5.99 -6.45 -11.28
N SER A 381 -7.00 -5.62 -11.42
CA SER A 381 -8.15 -5.62 -10.52
C SER A 381 -9.46 -5.46 -11.27
N TRP A 382 -10.52 -6.00 -10.67
CA TRP A 382 -11.90 -5.81 -11.05
C TRP A 382 -12.71 -5.46 -9.81
N THR A 383 -13.59 -4.48 -9.94
CA THR A 383 -14.51 -4.03 -8.89
C THR A 383 -15.92 -4.00 -9.46
N ALA A 384 -16.85 -4.70 -8.79
CA ALA A 384 -18.26 -4.67 -9.12
C ALA A 384 -18.86 -3.28 -8.91
N ALA A 385 -19.91 -2.95 -9.65
CA ALA A 385 -20.71 -1.76 -9.40
C ALA A 385 -21.30 -1.82 -7.98
N HIS A 386 -21.37 -0.67 -7.32
CA HIS A 386 -21.80 -0.63 -5.93
C HIS A 386 -22.18 0.74 -5.40
N THR A 387 -22.84 0.74 -4.24
CA THR A 387 -23.13 1.95 -3.49
C THR A 387 -22.39 1.92 -2.15
N ASP A 388 -21.51 2.89 -1.92
CA ASP A 388 -20.88 3.12 -0.61
C ASP A 388 -21.21 4.54 -0.14
N TYR A 389 -21.66 4.68 1.11
CA TYR A 389 -22.05 5.98 1.70
C TYR A 389 -23.04 6.79 0.82
N ARG A 390 -23.98 6.10 0.17
CA ARG A 390 -24.97 6.68 -0.78
C ARG A 390 -24.36 7.24 -2.07
N VAL A 391 -23.11 6.93 -2.37
CA VAL A 391 -22.47 7.26 -3.64
C VAL A 391 -22.42 6.00 -4.49
N GLU A 392 -23.09 6.04 -5.64
CA GLU A 392 -23.01 4.99 -6.65
C GLU A 392 -21.65 5.03 -7.34
N ARG A 393 -21.07 3.85 -7.54
CA ARG A 393 -19.80 3.60 -8.18
C ARG A 393 -20.05 2.57 -9.27
N ALA A 394 -19.70 2.94 -10.50
CA ALA A 394 -19.75 2.02 -11.63
C ALA A 394 -18.75 0.86 -11.44
N ALA A 395 -18.98 -0.24 -12.15
CA ALA A 395 -18.00 -1.31 -12.22
C ALA A 395 -16.71 -0.79 -12.86
N THR A 396 -15.55 -1.28 -12.44
CA THR A 396 -14.27 -0.84 -12.98
C THR A 396 -13.30 -2.00 -13.11
N ALA A 397 -12.45 -1.97 -14.13
CA ALA A 397 -11.25 -2.79 -14.17
C ALA A 397 -10.02 -1.88 -14.27
N GLN A 398 -8.93 -2.29 -13.63
CA GLN A 398 -7.67 -1.56 -13.65
C GLN A 398 -6.51 -2.51 -13.87
N LEU A 399 -5.53 -2.07 -14.67
CA LEU A 399 -4.32 -2.80 -14.98
C LEU A 399 -3.11 -1.92 -14.69
N GLN A 400 -2.05 -2.54 -14.20
CA GLN A 400 -0.71 -1.97 -14.21
C GLN A 400 0.18 -2.83 -15.12
N LEU A 401 0.66 -2.18 -16.18
CA LEU A 401 1.47 -2.80 -17.21
C LEU A 401 2.87 -2.22 -17.15
N ALA A 402 3.88 -3.10 -17.09
CA ALA A 402 5.23 -2.70 -17.43
C ALA A 402 5.38 -2.80 -18.95
N LEU A 403 5.69 -1.66 -19.56
CA LEU A 403 5.85 -1.51 -21.00
C LEU A 403 7.33 -1.33 -21.35
N PRO A 404 7.77 -1.82 -22.51
CA PRO A 404 9.12 -1.56 -22.98
C PRO A 404 9.38 -0.05 -23.18
N PRO A 405 10.65 0.34 -23.34
CA PRO A 405 11.00 1.68 -23.79
C PRO A 405 10.22 2.09 -25.03
N ARG A 406 10.01 3.40 -25.21
CA ARG A 406 9.29 3.91 -26.39
C ARG A 406 10.01 3.51 -27.68
N PRO A 407 9.27 3.26 -28.78
CA PRO A 407 9.87 3.10 -30.10
C PRO A 407 10.77 4.31 -30.41
N GLY A 408 12.02 4.06 -30.83
CA GLY A 408 13.04 5.09 -31.07
C GLY A 408 13.88 5.48 -29.84
N GLY A 409 13.58 4.94 -28.65
CA GLY A 409 14.48 4.97 -27.50
C GLY A 409 15.61 3.96 -27.62
N SER A 410 16.69 4.17 -26.85
CA SER A 410 17.74 3.15 -26.71
C SER A 410 17.13 1.84 -26.20
N SER A 411 17.56 0.69 -26.74
CA SER A 411 17.19 -0.63 -26.23
C SER A 411 17.60 -0.84 -24.77
N SER A 412 18.54 -0.02 -24.27
CA SER A 412 18.98 0.00 -22.87
C SER A 412 18.16 0.91 -21.96
N ALA A 413 17.16 1.64 -22.49
CA ALA A 413 16.31 2.50 -21.67
C ALA A 413 15.46 1.65 -20.71
N PRO A 414 15.08 2.19 -19.53
CA PRO A 414 14.29 1.44 -18.57
C PRO A 414 12.88 1.18 -19.08
N TRP A 415 12.32 0.05 -18.68
CA TRP A 415 10.89 -0.23 -18.80
C TRP A 415 10.09 0.81 -18.02
N ARG A 416 8.83 1.01 -18.40
CA ARG A 416 7.95 2.04 -17.83
C ARG A 416 6.71 1.38 -17.25
N LEU A 417 6.31 1.76 -16.05
CA LEU A 417 5.03 1.37 -15.49
C LEU A 417 3.93 2.27 -16.08
N ARG A 418 2.78 1.68 -16.39
CA ARG A 418 1.60 2.39 -16.87
C ARG A 418 0.35 1.83 -16.22
N THR A 419 -0.48 2.70 -15.67
CA THR A 419 -1.80 2.32 -15.20
C THR A 419 -2.83 2.61 -16.29
N VAL A 420 -3.71 1.64 -16.56
CA VAL A 420 -4.87 1.83 -17.43
C VAL A 420 -6.12 1.33 -16.71
N SER A 421 -7.24 2.01 -16.91
CA SER A 421 -8.53 1.59 -16.34
C SER A 421 -9.64 1.70 -17.36
N CYS A 422 -10.66 0.87 -17.20
CA CYS A 422 -11.91 0.99 -17.92
C CYS A 422 -13.07 0.99 -16.93
N THR A 423 -14.11 1.73 -17.27
CA THR A 423 -15.38 1.76 -16.55
C THR A 423 -16.34 0.82 -17.26
N GLU A 424 -17.15 0.09 -16.50
CA GLU A 424 -18.19 -0.83 -16.99
C GLU A 424 -17.64 -1.85 -18.02
N PRO A 425 -16.68 -2.71 -17.64
CA PRO A 425 -16.20 -3.76 -18.54
C PRO A 425 -17.33 -4.75 -18.86
N ASP A 426 -17.56 -4.99 -20.15
CA ASP A 426 -18.52 -5.98 -20.68
C ASP A 426 -17.98 -7.40 -20.55
N ALA A 427 -16.65 -7.54 -20.58
CA ALA A 427 -15.96 -8.81 -20.38
C ALA A 427 -14.73 -8.61 -19.50
N PHE A 428 -14.50 -9.58 -18.61
CA PHE A 428 -13.30 -9.68 -17.80
C PHE A 428 -12.93 -11.16 -17.66
N HIS A 429 -11.72 -11.51 -18.07
CA HIS A 429 -11.11 -12.82 -17.91
C HIS A 429 -9.68 -12.67 -17.42
N LEU A 430 -9.33 -13.43 -16.39
CA LEU A 430 -8.00 -13.52 -15.83
C LEU A 430 -7.62 -14.98 -15.64
N ASP A 431 -6.40 -15.32 -16.05
CA ASP A 431 -5.70 -16.57 -15.78
C ASP A 431 -4.28 -16.25 -15.27
N VAL A 432 -3.74 -17.10 -14.40
CA VAL A 432 -2.40 -16.93 -13.82
C VAL A 432 -1.30 -16.79 -14.89
N THR A 433 -1.52 -17.38 -16.06
CA THR A 433 -0.60 -17.29 -17.20
C THR A 433 -0.38 -15.85 -17.68
N ALA A 434 -1.31 -14.92 -17.40
CA ALA A 434 -1.13 -13.49 -17.69
C ALA A 434 0.07 -12.86 -16.96
N PHE A 435 0.51 -13.47 -15.87
CA PHE A 435 1.69 -13.07 -15.09
C PHE A 435 2.96 -13.86 -15.49
N GLN A 436 3.00 -14.55 -16.62
CA GLN A 436 4.20 -15.26 -17.08
C GLN A 436 5.09 -14.36 -17.95
N GLY A 437 5.78 -13.42 -17.29
CA GLY A 437 6.76 -12.54 -17.95
C GLY A 437 6.19 -11.70 -19.09
N PRO A 438 7.04 -11.25 -20.03
CA PRO A 438 6.61 -10.47 -21.18
C PRO A 438 5.72 -11.28 -22.12
N GLY A 439 4.56 -10.72 -22.45
CA GLY A 439 3.56 -11.33 -23.34
C GLY A 439 3.12 -10.42 -24.46
N SER A 440 2.60 -11.02 -25.53
CA SER A 440 1.97 -10.25 -26.62
C SER A 440 0.81 -9.44 -26.06
N LEU A 441 0.86 -8.13 -26.26
CA LEU A 441 -0.22 -7.21 -25.92
C LEU A 441 -0.89 -6.78 -27.22
N VAL A 442 -2.20 -6.96 -27.30
CA VAL A 442 -3.00 -6.58 -28.47
C VAL A 442 -4.16 -5.72 -27.97
N GLN A 443 -4.26 -4.52 -28.52
CA GLN A 443 -5.45 -3.70 -28.35
C GLN A 443 -6.27 -3.77 -29.65
N VAL A 444 -7.57 -4.03 -29.52
CA VAL A 444 -8.50 -4.05 -30.65
C VAL A 444 -9.57 -3.00 -30.41
N GLY A 445 -9.89 -2.21 -31.43
CA GLY A 445 -10.84 -1.10 -31.34
C GLY A 445 -10.14 0.25 -31.12
N LYS A 446 -10.92 1.29 -30.84
CA LYS A 446 -10.38 2.64 -30.56
C LYS A 446 -10.37 2.88 -29.05
N PRO A 447 -9.31 3.46 -28.46
CA PRO A 447 -9.25 3.73 -27.01
C PRO A 447 -10.42 4.54 -26.45
N THR A 448 -11.10 5.33 -27.29
CA THR A 448 -12.23 6.20 -26.92
C THR A 448 -13.60 5.63 -27.34
N ALA A 449 -13.66 4.34 -27.68
CA ALA A 449 -14.87 3.64 -28.11
C ALA A 449 -14.77 2.16 -27.68
N ALA A 450 -15.66 1.31 -28.21
CA ALA A 450 -15.61 -0.12 -27.98
C ALA A 450 -14.20 -0.64 -28.27
N CYS A 451 -13.56 -1.19 -27.23
CA CYS A 451 -12.21 -1.67 -27.31
C CYS A 451 -12.00 -2.86 -26.38
N SER A 452 -11.03 -3.69 -26.74
CA SER A 452 -10.58 -4.80 -25.92
C SER A 452 -9.08 -4.79 -25.82
N LEU A 453 -8.59 -5.25 -24.67
CA LEU A 453 -7.20 -5.47 -24.37
C LEU A 453 -7.01 -6.96 -24.12
N ASP A 454 -6.11 -7.56 -24.89
CA ASP A 454 -5.71 -8.96 -24.76
C ASP A 454 -4.23 -9.04 -24.44
N LEU A 455 -3.89 -9.85 -23.43
CA LEU A 455 -2.51 -10.17 -23.09
C LEU A 455 -2.34 -11.69 -23.05
N HIS A 456 -1.20 -12.16 -23.60
CA HIS A 456 -0.83 -13.58 -23.59
C HIS A 456 -1.88 -14.47 -24.27
N ARG A 457 -2.52 -13.98 -25.35
CA ARG A 457 -3.51 -14.73 -26.16
C ARG A 457 -4.70 -15.19 -25.32
N GLY A 458 -5.34 -14.26 -24.61
CA GLY A 458 -6.55 -14.50 -23.83
C GLY A 458 -6.33 -14.92 -22.38
N ALA A 459 -5.10 -14.99 -21.89
CA ALA A 459 -4.82 -15.21 -20.47
C ALA A 459 -5.32 -14.02 -19.61
N LEU A 460 -5.24 -12.81 -20.15
CA LEU A 460 -6.01 -11.67 -19.68
C LEU A 460 -6.78 -11.11 -20.87
N HIS A 461 -8.09 -10.94 -20.69
CA HIS A 461 -8.95 -10.30 -21.66
C HIS A 461 -9.94 -9.36 -20.97
N ILE A 462 -9.94 -8.10 -21.37
CA ILE A 462 -10.89 -7.10 -20.89
C ILE A 462 -11.49 -6.38 -22.09
N ALA A 463 -12.81 -6.30 -22.15
CA ALA A 463 -13.53 -5.53 -23.17
C ALA A 463 -14.43 -4.50 -22.50
N ALA A 464 -14.51 -3.30 -23.09
CA ALA A 464 -15.35 -2.21 -22.62
C ALA A 464 -15.94 -1.44 -23.81
N GLY A 465 -17.22 -1.07 -23.70
CA GLY A 465 -17.92 -0.25 -24.70
C GLY A 465 -17.45 1.21 -24.78
N ASP A 466 -17.03 1.79 -23.65
CA ASP A 466 -16.78 3.23 -23.50
C ASP A 466 -15.30 3.65 -23.51
N GLY A 467 -14.39 2.71 -23.78
CA GLY A 467 -12.96 3.00 -23.89
C GLY A 467 -12.16 2.83 -22.60
N TRP A 468 -10.88 3.23 -22.65
CA TRP A 468 -9.95 3.23 -21.51
C TRP A 468 -9.59 4.67 -21.10
N SER A 469 -9.35 4.88 -19.81
CA SER A 469 -8.95 6.17 -19.21
C SER A 469 -7.59 6.69 -19.69
N ALA A 470 -6.77 5.82 -20.26
CA ALA A 470 -5.46 6.13 -20.78
C ALA A 470 -5.16 5.26 -22.00
N SER A 471 -4.46 5.83 -23.00
CA SER A 471 -3.86 5.04 -24.07
C SER A 471 -2.71 4.19 -23.52
N VAL A 472 -2.65 2.94 -24.01
CA VAL A 472 -1.63 1.92 -23.68
C VAL A 472 -0.31 2.23 -24.37
#